data_AF-A0A5C6M0P3-F1
#
_entry.id   AF-A0A5C6M0P3-F1
#
_cell.length_a   1.000
_cell.length_b   1.000
_cell.length_c   1.000
_cell.angle_alpha   90.00
_cell.angle_beta   90.00
_cell.angle_gamma   90.00
#
_symmetry.space_group_name_H-M   'P 1'
#
loop_
_entity.id
_entity.type
_entity.pdbx_description
1 polymer ?
#
loop_
_entity_poly.entity_id
_entity_poly.type
_entity_poly.pdbx_seq_one_letter_code
_entity_poly.pdbx_strand_id
1 'polypeptide(L)'
;MSAADLSVLLTDVDETVRVHVFRALRESAAGGALTADSGALLLRGFGDSSALVRRAAVAAAAVHCSESLQGPLPRLLLTTELGDVHLRHSVRMALRNHLLQEDWLQRFAGGLRLRSEIAAVADLCLAVKSAAGAAFVARSMPVIAELQPARLPEYLQYAAAQVSPEAAGAVVGAIRSQFVERPDEQVRLLSAMARGFTERRQPIPESVLTWAESLVLQQLGMRELGDVQALQQERALTWSAVTTSGGVSKDNCWGVTTSRRCADGVEGAVLFSSFESGEQKTGRWQSESFRAPSEFSFYVAGHDGFPDKPLKQVNLVRLVDAGTGQVLRQVSPPRN
;
A
#
# COMPACT_ATOMS: atom_id res chain seq x y z
N MET A 1 -6.34 52.77 22.73
CA MET A 1 -7.06 51.72 23.47
C MET A 1 -6.07 50.61 23.78
N SER A 2 -5.91 50.27 25.04
CA SER A 2 -4.98 49.27 25.57
C SER A 2 -5.70 47.94 25.87
N ALA A 3 -4.95 46.87 26.12
CA ALA A 3 -5.52 45.60 26.60
C ALA A 3 -6.24 45.75 27.96
N ALA A 4 -5.79 46.68 28.81
CA ALA A 4 -6.45 47.00 30.07
C ALA A 4 -7.84 47.63 29.85
N ASP A 5 -7.96 48.54 28.89
CA ASP A 5 -9.24 49.16 28.53
C ASP A 5 -10.24 48.08 28.05
N LEU A 6 -9.79 47.14 27.22
CA LEU A 6 -10.61 46.02 26.77
C LEU A 6 -11.06 45.11 27.94
N SER A 7 -10.17 44.86 28.90
CA SER A 7 -10.48 44.03 30.07
C SER A 7 -11.61 44.62 30.93
N VAL A 8 -11.68 45.96 31.03
CA VAL A 8 -12.77 46.68 31.70
C VAL A 8 -14.07 46.53 30.91
N LEU A 9 -14.04 46.73 29.59
CA LEU A 9 -15.22 46.59 28.72
C LEU A 9 -15.80 45.17 28.71
N LEU A 10 -14.98 44.14 28.98
CA LEU A 10 -15.47 42.77 29.15
C LEU A 10 -16.32 42.54 30.42
N THR A 11 -16.38 43.51 31.33
CA THR A 11 -17.27 43.46 32.51
C THR A 11 -18.58 44.23 32.31
N ASP A 12 -18.77 44.82 31.13
CA ASP A 12 -19.99 45.56 30.82
C ASP A 12 -21.23 44.65 30.86
N VAL A 13 -22.34 45.19 31.35
CA VAL A 13 -23.62 44.49 31.43
C VAL A 13 -24.19 44.19 30.04
N ASP A 14 -23.93 45.05 29.06
CA ASP A 14 -24.38 44.88 27.69
C ASP A 14 -23.49 43.88 26.94
N GLU A 15 -24.08 42.76 26.51
CA GLU A 15 -23.37 41.75 25.72
C GLU A 15 -22.85 42.30 24.39
N THR A 16 -23.49 43.32 23.83
CA THR A 16 -23.09 43.97 22.58
C THR A 16 -21.72 44.61 22.74
N VAL A 17 -21.49 45.31 23.85
CA VAL A 17 -20.18 45.91 24.18
C VAL A 17 -19.12 44.80 24.27
N ARG A 18 -19.42 43.71 25.00
CA ARG A 18 -18.52 42.57 25.14
C ARG A 18 -18.24 41.86 23.81
N VAL A 19 -19.23 41.71 22.93
CA VAL A 19 -19.06 41.19 21.57
C VAL A 19 -18.13 42.09 20.75
N HIS A 20 -18.32 43.41 20.83
CA HIS A 20 -17.50 44.36 20.09
C HIS A 20 -16.05 44.39 20.54
N VAL A 21 -15.76 44.11 21.82
CA VAL A 21 -14.37 43.91 22.29
C VAL A 21 -13.69 42.81 21.50
N PHE A 22 -14.32 41.63 21.36
CA PHE A 22 -13.72 40.52 20.62
C PHE A 22 -13.70 40.72 19.11
N ARG A 23 -14.69 41.44 18.54
CA ARG A 23 -14.63 41.84 17.12
C ARG A 23 -13.45 42.78 16.87
N ALA A 24 -13.28 43.81 17.70
CA ALA A 24 -12.14 44.71 17.61
C ALA A 24 -10.82 43.97 17.76
N LEU A 25 -10.74 43.01 18.69
CA LEU A 25 -9.57 42.15 18.85
C LEU A 25 -9.30 41.35 17.57
N ARG A 26 -10.31 40.71 16.98
CA ARG A 26 -10.18 39.93 15.74
C ARG A 26 -9.65 40.74 14.57
N GLU A 27 -10.13 41.97 14.39
CA GLU A 27 -9.71 42.85 13.28
C GLU A 27 -8.36 43.54 13.55
N SER A 28 -7.85 43.47 14.79
CA SER A 28 -6.55 44.06 15.14
C SER A 28 -5.40 43.21 14.61
N ALA A 29 -4.34 43.88 14.13
CA ALA A 29 -3.11 43.22 13.71
C ALA A 29 -2.48 42.45 14.89
N ALA A 30 -2.11 41.19 14.63
CA ALA A 30 -1.39 40.37 15.59
C ALA A 30 -0.06 41.03 16.00
N GLY A 31 0.25 41.03 17.30
CA GLY A 31 1.46 41.65 17.84
C GLY A 31 1.36 43.16 18.10
N GLY A 32 0.21 43.79 17.86
CA GLY A 32 -0.04 45.18 18.27
C GLY A 32 -0.31 45.32 19.78
N ALA A 33 -0.28 46.56 20.28
CA ALA A 33 -0.50 46.90 21.70
C ALA A 33 -1.85 46.41 22.27
N LEU A 34 -2.87 46.24 21.42
CA LEU A 34 -4.18 45.66 21.78
C LEU A 34 -4.14 44.14 21.98
N THR A 35 -3.14 43.47 21.43
CA THR A 35 -3.05 42.00 21.33
C THR A 35 -1.98 41.38 22.23
N ALA A 36 -1.16 42.22 22.89
CA ALA A 36 -0.03 41.82 23.73
C ALA A 36 -0.43 40.81 24.83
N ASP A 37 -1.66 40.86 25.32
CA ASP A 37 -2.24 39.92 26.30
C ASP A 37 -3.58 39.33 25.86
N SER A 38 -3.76 39.15 24.54
CA SER A 38 -5.02 38.65 23.96
C SER A 38 -5.46 37.31 24.54
N GLY A 39 -4.53 36.42 24.90
CA GLY A 39 -4.85 35.10 25.47
C GLY A 39 -5.72 35.15 26.72
N ALA A 40 -5.43 36.03 27.68
CA ALA A 40 -6.21 36.15 28.91
C ALA A 40 -7.63 36.69 28.64
N LEU A 41 -7.75 37.67 27.74
CA LEU A 41 -9.05 38.22 27.32
C LEU A 41 -9.91 37.14 26.63
N LEU A 42 -9.30 36.36 25.74
CA LEU A 42 -9.97 35.28 25.01
C LEU A 42 -10.47 34.18 25.97
N LEU A 43 -9.67 33.80 26.97
CA LEU A 43 -10.10 32.83 28.00
C LEU A 43 -11.31 33.32 28.79
N ARG A 44 -11.37 34.60 29.15
CA ARG A 44 -12.56 35.19 29.79
C ARG A 44 -13.77 35.11 28.86
N GLY A 45 -13.59 35.41 27.58
CA GLY A 45 -14.65 35.33 26.57
C GLY A 45 -15.21 33.92 26.35
N PHE A 46 -14.37 32.89 26.46
CA PHE A 46 -14.83 31.49 26.35
C PHE A 46 -15.81 31.09 27.47
N GLY A 47 -15.70 31.72 28.64
CA GLY A 47 -16.54 31.49 29.80
C GLY A 47 -17.75 32.43 29.93
N ASP A 48 -18.02 33.30 28.94
CA ASP A 48 -19.14 34.24 29.01
C ASP A 48 -20.49 33.51 29.00
N SER A 49 -21.48 34.06 29.71
CA SER A 49 -22.84 33.53 29.73
C SER A 49 -23.53 33.66 28.37
N SER A 50 -23.23 34.72 27.62
CA SER A 50 -23.76 34.97 26.29
C SER A 50 -23.07 34.09 25.23
N ALA A 51 -23.89 33.34 24.48
CA ALA A 51 -23.40 32.56 23.34
C ALA A 51 -22.77 33.45 22.24
N LEU A 52 -23.26 34.69 22.07
CA LEU A 52 -22.72 35.63 21.09
C LEU A 52 -21.31 36.09 21.46
N VAL A 53 -21.09 36.38 22.75
CA VAL A 53 -19.78 36.75 23.27
C VAL A 53 -18.79 35.59 23.13
N ARG A 54 -19.19 34.36 23.52
CA ARG A 54 -18.36 33.16 23.33
C ARG A 54 -17.94 32.95 21.87
N ARG A 55 -18.90 33.07 20.94
CA ARG A 55 -18.63 32.96 19.49
C ARG A 55 -17.66 34.04 19.01
N ALA A 56 -17.84 35.29 19.43
CA ALA A 56 -16.96 36.38 19.07
C ALA A 56 -15.53 36.17 19.60
N ALA A 57 -15.39 35.73 20.85
CA ALA A 57 -14.11 35.39 21.46
C ALA A 57 -13.40 34.26 20.70
N VAL A 58 -14.11 33.17 20.40
CA VAL A 58 -13.55 32.06 19.63
C VAL A 58 -13.14 32.48 18.21
N ALA A 59 -13.92 33.34 17.56
CA ALA A 59 -13.56 33.88 16.25
C ALA A 59 -12.29 34.74 16.31
N ALA A 60 -12.10 35.51 17.39
CA ALA A 60 -10.85 36.25 17.63
C ALA A 60 -9.66 35.30 17.90
N ALA A 61 -9.88 34.21 18.65
CA ALA A 61 -8.85 33.19 18.91
C ALA A 61 -8.40 32.47 17.63
N ALA A 62 -9.24 32.38 16.60
CA ALA A 62 -8.84 31.82 15.31
C ALA A 62 -7.80 32.68 14.58
N VAL A 63 -7.71 33.97 14.89
CA VAL A 63 -6.70 34.90 14.36
C VAL A 63 -5.51 34.99 15.30
N HIS A 64 -5.77 35.21 16.60
CA HIS A 64 -4.76 35.39 17.63
C HIS A 64 -4.44 34.06 18.31
N CYS A 65 -3.72 33.20 17.59
CA CYS A 65 -3.36 31.87 18.09
C CYS A 65 -2.36 31.96 19.25
N SER A 66 -2.57 31.17 20.31
CA SER A 66 -1.67 31.07 21.46
C SER A 66 -1.69 29.65 22.04
N GLU A 67 -0.52 29.12 22.44
CA GLU A 67 -0.41 27.81 23.09
C GLU A 67 -1.32 27.68 24.32
N SER A 68 -1.50 28.77 25.06
CA SER A 68 -2.36 28.82 26.25
C SER A 68 -3.83 28.46 25.97
N LEU A 69 -4.28 28.60 24.71
CA LEU A 69 -5.65 28.34 24.29
C LEU A 69 -5.86 26.89 23.80
N GLN A 70 -4.79 26.13 23.55
CA GLN A 70 -4.88 24.77 22.98
C GLN A 70 -5.54 23.77 23.93
N GLY A 71 -5.40 23.94 25.25
CA GLY A 71 -6.11 23.10 26.23
C GLY A 71 -7.57 23.53 26.46
N PRO A 72 -7.87 24.83 26.59
CA PRO A 72 -9.24 25.32 26.78
C PRO A 72 -10.17 25.10 25.57
N LEU A 73 -9.68 25.21 24.34
CA LEU A 73 -10.52 25.10 23.15
C LEU A 73 -11.15 23.70 22.94
N PRO A 74 -10.45 22.55 23.11
CA PRO A 74 -11.06 21.23 23.00
C PRO A 74 -12.07 20.99 24.13
N ARG A 75 -11.79 21.49 25.34
CA ARG A 75 -12.75 21.44 26.45
C ARG A 75 -14.03 22.19 26.09
N LEU A 76 -13.90 23.41 25.56
CA LEU A 76 -15.04 24.20 25.09
C LEU A 76 -15.81 23.46 23.98
N LEU A 77 -15.12 22.80 23.04
CA LEU A 77 -15.76 22.00 22.00
C LEU A 77 -16.56 20.81 22.57
N LEU A 78 -16.03 20.17 23.62
CA LEU A 78 -16.64 19.00 24.24
C LEU A 78 -17.79 19.35 25.20
N THR A 79 -17.77 20.53 25.83
CA THR A 79 -18.82 20.99 26.74
C THR A 79 -19.91 21.82 26.08
N THR A 80 -19.67 22.35 24.88
CA THR A 80 -20.69 23.08 24.10
C THR A 80 -21.79 22.12 23.65
N GLU A 81 -23.04 22.49 23.95
CA GLU A 81 -24.25 21.76 23.56
C GLU A 81 -24.27 21.43 22.06
N LEU A 82 -24.75 20.24 21.71
CA LEU A 82 -24.79 19.76 20.33
C LEU A 82 -25.63 20.65 19.41
N GLY A 83 -26.65 21.33 19.94
CA GLY A 83 -27.51 22.25 19.19
C GLY A 83 -26.84 23.57 18.80
N ASP A 84 -25.79 24.01 19.50
CA ASP A 84 -25.05 25.22 19.14
C ASP A 84 -24.00 24.92 18.06
N VAL A 85 -24.48 24.60 16.86
CA VAL A 85 -23.64 24.24 15.71
C VAL A 85 -22.67 25.36 15.33
N HIS A 86 -23.04 26.62 15.54
CA HIS A 86 -22.22 27.78 15.21
C HIS A 86 -21.01 27.90 16.14
N LEU A 87 -21.21 27.82 17.46
CA LEU A 87 -20.08 27.88 18.40
C LEU A 87 -19.16 26.68 18.20
N ARG A 88 -19.71 25.47 18.05
CA ARG A 88 -18.92 24.27 17.78
C ARG A 88 -18.07 24.42 16.52
N HIS A 89 -18.66 24.93 15.43
CA HIS A 89 -17.91 25.17 14.19
C HIS A 89 -16.81 26.21 14.38
N SER A 90 -17.10 27.34 15.03
CA SER A 90 -16.10 28.37 15.33
C SER A 90 -14.94 27.81 16.17
N VAL A 91 -15.23 26.97 17.17
CA VAL A 91 -14.19 26.36 18.03
C VAL A 91 -13.32 25.40 17.21
N ARG A 92 -13.92 24.60 16.32
CA ARG A 92 -13.18 23.73 15.40
C ARG A 92 -12.25 24.51 14.48
N MET A 93 -12.70 25.66 13.95
CA MET A 93 -11.85 26.53 13.14
C MET A 93 -10.69 27.10 13.94
N ALA A 94 -10.96 27.64 15.14
CA ALA A 94 -9.93 28.18 16.01
C ALA A 94 -8.90 27.10 16.37
N LEU A 95 -9.35 25.90 16.78
CA LEU A 95 -8.48 24.77 17.05
C LEU A 95 -7.64 24.39 15.84
N ARG A 96 -8.25 24.19 14.67
CA ARG A 96 -7.52 23.87 13.44
C ARG A 96 -6.39 24.87 13.21
N ASN A 97 -6.65 26.17 13.35
CA ASN A 97 -5.64 27.20 13.13
C ASN A 97 -4.46 27.09 14.12
N HIS A 98 -4.74 26.76 15.40
CA HIS A 98 -3.68 26.48 16.38
C HIS A 98 -2.87 25.23 16.05
N LEU A 99 -3.50 24.20 15.47
CA LEU A 99 -2.86 22.93 15.13
C LEU A 99 -2.08 22.98 13.80
N LEU A 100 -2.20 24.06 13.01
CA LEU A 100 -1.36 24.29 11.82
C LEU A 100 0.12 24.49 12.20
N GLN A 101 0.39 24.92 13.43
CA GLN A 101 1.76 25.04 13.95
C GLN A 101 2.24 23.66 14.43
N GLU A 102 3.08 22.99 13.65
CA GLU A 102 3.48 21.59 13.91
C GLU A 102 4.14 21.39 15.27
N ASP A 103 5.05 22.28 15.68
CA ASP A 103 5.73 22.21 16.98
C ASP A 103 4.75 22.32 18.15
N TRP A 104 3.69 23.13 17.98
CA TRP A 104 2.67 23.27 19.00
C TRP A 104 1.79 22.03 19.05
N LEU A 105 1.38 21.50 17.89
CA LEU A 105 0.62 20.26 17.79
C LEU A 105 1.37 19.09 18.43
N GLN A 106 2.67 18.94 18.18
CA GLN A 106 3.48 17.87 18.77
C GLN A 106 3.50 17.96 20.30
N ARG A 107 3.82 19.13 20.87
CA ARG A 107 3.85 19.34 22.33
C ARG A 107 2.48 19.14 22.96
N PHE A 108 1.46 19.79 22.40
CA PHE A 108 0.08 19.69 22.90
C PHE A 108 -0.42 18.25 22.89
N ALA A 109 -0.26 17.58 21.76
CA ALA A 109 -0.79 16.23 21.59
C ALA A 109 0.08 15.15 22.28
N GLY A 110 1.29 15.49 22.77
CA GLY A 110 2.06 14.69 23.72
C GLY A 110 1.53 14.77 25.16
N GLY A 111 0.80 15.83 25.49
CA GLY A 111 0.17 16.06 26.80
C GLY A 111 -1.27 15.53 26.92
N LEU A 112 -1.94 15.23 25.81
CA LEU A 112 -3.33 14.74 25.82
C LEU A 112 -3.47 13.37 26.51
N ARG A 113 -4.48 13.25 27.38
CA ARG A 113 -4.78 12.01 28.12
C ARG A 113 -6.24 11.59 28.03
N LEU A 114 -7.16 12.54 27.90
CA LEU A 114 -8.59 12.26 27.83
C LEU A 114 -8.94 11.70 26.45
N ARG A 115 -9.61 10.53 26.42
CA ARG A 115 -9.99 9.84 25.18
C ARG A 115 -10.87 10.70 24.27
N SER A 116 -11.81 11.46 24.85
CA SER A 116 -12.68 12.38 24.12
C SER A 116 -11.90 13.54 23.46
N GLU A 117 -10.92 14.12 24.17
CA GLU A 117 -10.04 15.15 23.62
C GLU A 117 -9.15 14.56 22.51
N ILE A 118 -8.59 13.37 22.71
CA ILE A 118 -7.79 12.67 21.70
C ILE A 118 -8.59 12.49 20.41
N ALA A 119 -9.82 11.97 20.51
CA ALA A 119 -10.69 11.76 19.35
C ALA A 119 -11.08 13.07 18.66
N ALA A 120 -11.39 14.13 19.43
CA ALA A 120 -11.74 15.44 18.88
C ALA A 120 -10.57 16.10 18.14
N VAL A 121 -9.36 16.02 18.69
CA VAL A 121 -8.15 16.57 18.07
C VAL A 121 -7.73 15.74 16.85
N ALA A 122 -7.87 14.41 16.91
CA ALA A 122 -7.56 13.54 15.77
C ALA A 122 -8.46 13.85 14.57
N ASP A 123 -9.74 14.11 14.82
CA ASP A 123 -10.68 14.56 13.79
C ASP A 123 -10.28 15.89 13.15
N LEU A 124 -9.74 16.82 13.93
CA LEU A 124 -9.24 18.10 13.42
C LEU A 124 -7.95 17.94 12.61
N CYS A 125 -7.10 16.96 12.94
CA CYS A 125 -5.87 16.70 12.18
C CYS A 125 -6.14 16.32 10.72
N LEU A 126 -7.28 15.68 10.42
CA LEU A 126 -7.71 15.40 9.05
C LEU A 126 -7.77 16.67 8.18
N ALA A 127 -8.08 17.83 8.79
CA ALA A 127 -8.17 19.13 8.12
C ALA A 127 -6.84 19.92 8.12
N VAL A 128 -5.86 19.54 8.94
CA VAL A 128 -4.54 20.20 9.05
C VAL A 128 -3.57 19.68 8.00
N LYS A 129 -3.66 18.40 7.63
CA LYS A 129 -2.81 17.77 6.59
C LYS A 129 -1.30 17.94 6.82
N SER A 130 -0.84 17.75 8.06
CA SER A 130 0.58 17.77 8.43
C SER A 130 1.13 16.39 8.81
N ALA A 131 2.46 16.24 8.79
CA ALA A 131 3.14 15.02 9.25
C ALA A 131 2.92 14.79 10.76
N ALA A 132 3.03 15.85 11.56
CA ALA A 132 2.72 15.81 12.99
C ALA A 132 1.26 15.35 13.27
N GLY A 133 0.31 15.78 12.43
CA GLY A 133 -1.09 15.36 12.51
C GLY A 133 -1.27 13.88 12.17
N ALA A 134 -0.62 13.39 11.12
CA ALA A 134 -0.64 11.98 10.75
C ALA A 134 -0.03 11.09 11.83
N ALA A 135 1.10 11.49 12.41
CA ALA A 135 1.72 10.80 13.54
C ALA A 135 0.79 10.79 14.77
N PHE A 136 0.01 11.85 15.00
CA PHE A 136 -1.00 11.87 16.06
C PHE A 136 -2.16 10.93 15.80
N VAL A 137 -2.71 10.96 14.59
CA VAL A 137 -3.79 10.07 14.20
C VAL A 137 -3.32 8.62 14.31
N ALA A 138 -2.12 8.28 13.83
CA ALA A 138 -1.50 6.96 13.95
C ALA A 138 -1.42 6.46 15.39
N ARG A 139 -0.86 7.25 16.32
CA ARG A 139 -0.77 6.83 17.75
C ARG A 139 -2.12 6.78 18.45
N SER A 140 -3.13 7.48 17.92
CA SER A 140 -4.47 7.54 18.49
C SER A 140 -5.41 6.46 17.95
N MET A 141 -4.93 5.58 17.07
CA MET A 141 -5.73 4.52 16.44
C MET A 141 -6.55 3.69 17.42
N PRO A 142 -6.02 3.23 18.58
CA PRO A 142 -6.83 2.47 19.52
C PRO A 142 -8.04 3.26 20.05
N VAL A 143 -7.86 4.54 20.34
CA VAL A 143 -8.94 5.43 20.82
C VAL A 143 -9.96 5.70 19.71
N ILE A 144 -9.49 5.91 18.47
CA ILE A 144 -10.36 6.13 17.31
C ILE A 144 -11.18 4.88 16.99
N ALA A 145 -10.56 3.70 17.02
CA ALA A 145 -11.25 2.44 16.79
C ALA A 145 -12.36 2.19 17.81
N GLU A 146 -12.15 2.60 19.07
CA GLU A 146 -13.14 2.49 20.13
C GLU A 146 -14.28 3.51 19.99
N LEU A 147 -13.96 4.80 19.81
CA LEU A 147 -14.95 5.88 19.88
C LEU A 147 -15.60 6.20 18.53
N GLN A 148 -14.92 5.94 17.42
CA GLN A 148 -15.37 6.28 16.06
C GLN A 148 -15.08 5.14 15.06
N PRO A 149 -15.50 3.88 15.33
CA PRO A 149 -15.15 2.72 14.49
C PRO A 149 -15.57 2.89 13.02
N ALA A 150 -16.72 3.51 12.78
CA ALA A 150 -17.23 3.75 11.42
C ALA A 150 -16.32 4.68 10.59
N ARG A 151 -15.55 5.56 11.24
CA ARG A 151 -14.66 6.52 10.58
C ARG A 151 -13.20 6.07 10.57
N LEU A 152 -12.86 4.99 11.26
CA LEU A 152 -11.50 4.43 11.28
C LEU A 152 -10.85 4.31 9.88
N PRO A 153 -11.55 3.90 8.81
CA PRO A 153 -11.00 3.90 7.46
C PRO A 153 -10.48 5.26 6.98
N GLU A 154 -11.22 6.35 7.27
CA GLU A 154 -10.84 7.74 6.91
C GLU A 154 -9.53 8.14 7.60
N TYR A 155 -9.40 7.81 8.89
CA TYR A 155 -8.19 8.08 9.66
C TYR A 155 -6.98 7.28 9.18
N LEU A 156 -7.17 6.01 8.81
CA LEU A 156 -6.09 5.17 8.27
C LEU A 156 -5.64 5.66 6.88
N GLN A 157 -6.56 6.11 6.03
CA GLN A 157 -6.23 6.76 4.75
C GLN A 157 -5.39 8.01 4.96
N TYR A 158 -5.81 8.87 5.90
CA TYR A 158 -5.07 10.07 6.24
C TYR A 158 -3.68 9.76 6.79
N ALA A 159 -3.58 8.83 7.74
CA ALA A 159 -2.31 8.40 8.31
C ALA A 159 -1.39 7.85 7.21
N ALA A 160 -1.88 6.95 6.35
CA ALA A 160 -1.09 6.37 5.27
C ALA A 160 -0.44 7.43 4.37
N ALA A 161 -1.19 8.47 3.96
CA ALA A 161 -0.67 9.49 3.05
C ALA A 161 0.45 10.37 3.65
N GLN A 162 0.45 10.57 4.97
CA GLN A 162 1.26 11.61 5.63
C GLN A 162 2.12 11.09 6.80
N VAL A 163 2.16 9.78 7.03
CA VAL A 163 2.92 9.17 8.13
C VAL A 163 4.43 9.42 8.00
N SER A 164 5.10 9.60 9.13
CA SER A 164 6.56 9.68 9.21
C SER A 164 7.20 8.28 9.16
N PRO A 165 8.50 8.15 8.85
CA PRO A 165 9.19 6.87 8.83
C PRO A 165 9.07 6.09 10.15
N GLU A 166 9.14 6.79 11.28
CA GLU A 166 9.13 6.21 12.63
C GLU A 166 7.76 5.64 13.00
N ALA A 167 6.68 6.26 12.50
CA ALA A 167 5.31 5.85 12.78
C ALA A 167 4.75 4.85 11.75
N ALA A 168 5.46 4.61 10.63
CA ALA A 168 4.98 3.80 9.52
C ALA A 168 4.60 2.38 9.93
N GLY A 169 5.44 1.71 10.73
CA GLY A 169 5.18 0.32 11.15
C GLY A 169 3.88 0.16 11.94
N ALA A 170 3.57 1.11 12.83
CA ALA A 170 2.32 1.09 13.59
C ALA A 170 1.09 1.28 12.68
N VAL A 171 1.19 2.17 11.68
CA VAL A 171 0.11 2.39 10.70
C VAL A 171 -0.08 1.16 9.82
N VAL A 172 1.00 0.56 9.33
CA VAL A 172 0.95 -0.69 8.55
C VAL A 172 0.25 -1.80 9.35
N GLY A 173 0.62 -2.00 10.63
CA GLY A 173 -0.03 -2.98 11.49
C GLY A 173 -1.54 -2.73 11.65
N ALA A 174 -1.94 -1.47 11.87
CA ALA A 174 -3.34 -1.10 12.01
C ALA A 174 -4.14 -1.31 10.72
N ILE A 175 -3.57 -0.96 9.56
CA ILE A 175 -4.20 -1.18 8.24
C ILE A 175 -4.40 -2.68 8.00
N ARG A 176 -3.37 -3.50 8.20
CA ARG A 176 -3.44 -4.94 7.99
C ARG A 176 -4.53 -5.60 8.84
N SER A 177 -4.64 -5.19 10.11
CA SER A 177 -5.67 -5.70 11.00
C SER A 177 -7.08 -5.27 10.58
N GLN A 178 -7.26 -4.01 10.15
CA GLN A 178 -8.59 -3.46 9.84
C GLN A 178 -9.12 -3.91 8.47
N PHE A 179 -8.22 -4.22 7.54
CA PHE A 179 -8.54 -4.52 6.15
C PHE A 179 -8.11 -5.95 5.75
N VAL A 180 -8.07 -6.89 6.70
CA VAL A 180 -7.63 -8.28 6.46
C VAL A 180 -8.37 -8.95 5.29
N GLU A 181 -9.70 -8.86 5.26
CA GLU A 181 -10.55 -9.40 4.18
C GLU A 181 -10.71 -8.46 2.97
N ARG A 182 -9.91 -7.39 2.87
CA ARG A 182 -10.05 -6.34 1.86
C ARG A 182 -8.70 -6.01 1.21
N PRO A 183 -8.13 -6.94 0.42
CA PRO A 183 -6.79 -6.78 -0.17
C PRO A 183 -6.69 -5.57 -1.09
N ASP A 184 -7.74 -5.25 -1.86
CA ASP A 184 -7.75 -4.07 -2.74
C ASP A 184 -7.60 -2.75 -1.96
N GLU A 185 -8.20 -2.66 -0.77
CA GLU A 185 -8.03 -1.49 0.10
C GLU A 185 -6.61 -1.42 0.67
N GLN A 186 -6.05 -2.56 1.05
CA GLN A 186 -4.66 -2.62 1.50
C GLN A 186 -3.70 -2.15 0.40
N VAL A 187 -3.90 -2.56 -0.86
CA VAL A 187 -3.10 -2.11 -2.01
C VAL A 187 -3.25 -0.60 -2.25
N ARG A 188 -4.48 -0.06 -2.18
CA ARG A 188 -4.73 1.38 -2.28
C ARG A 188 -3.96 2.16 -1.21
N LEU A 189 -4.04 1.72 0.04
CA LEU A 189 -3.38 2.37 1.17
C LEU A 189 -1.85 2.25 1.11
N LEU A 190 -1.33 1.09 0.70
CA LEU A 190 0.09 0.88 0.44
C LEU A 190 0.61 1.87 -0.61
N SER A 191 -0.12 2.00 -1.72
CA SER A 191 0.23 2.93 -2.79
C SER A 191 0.20 4.39 -2.34
N ALA A 192 -0.81 4.77 -1.54
CA ALA A 192 -0.88 6.09 -0.94
C ALA A 192 0.32 6.38 -0.01
N MET A 193 0.73 5.38 0.78
CA MET A 193 1.87 5.49 1.69
C MET A 193 3.20 5.59 0.94
N ALA A 194 3.44 4.71 -0.04
CA ALA A 194 4.62 4.76 -0.89
C ALA A 194 4.74 6.11 -1.61
N ARG A 195 3.64 6.59 -2.20
CA ARG A 195 3.56 7.91 -2.83
C ARG A 195 3.91 9.03 -1.86
N GLY A 196 3.39 9.00 -0.63
CA GLY A 196 3.69 9.99 0.40
C GLY A 196 5.18 10.08 0.72
N PHE A 197 5.87 8.94 0.88
CA PHE A 197 7.32 8.92 1.10
C PHE A 197 8.09 9.41 -0.13
N THR A 198 7.70 8.99 -1.34
CA THR A 198 8.34 9.43 -2.59
C THR A 198 8.20 10.94 -2.81
N GLU A 199 7.00 11.51 -2.64
CA GLU A 199 6.75 12.95 -2.79
C GLU A 199 7.58 13.78 -1.80
N ARG A 200 7.77 13.27 -0.58
CA ARG A 200 8.61 13.90 0.46
C ARG A 200 10.10 13.58 0.30
N ARG A 201 10.50 12.81 -0.72
CA ARG A 201 11.88 12.35 -0.98
C ARG A 201 12.51 11.63 0.23
N GLN A 202 11.68 10.89 0.96
CA GLN A 202 12.10 10.08 2.09
C GLN A 202 12.26 8.62 1.66
N PRO A 203 13.20 7.87 2.25
CA PRO A 203 13.29 6.43 2.02
C PRO A 203 12.00 5.76 2.48
N ILE A 204 11.52 4.79 1.71
CA ILE A 204 10.36 3.98 2.10
C ILE A 204 10.81 3.06 3.25
N PRO A 205 10.12 3.09 4.41
CA PRO A 205 10.49 2.26 5.55
C PRO A 205 10.38 0.77 5.26
N GLU A 206 11.24 -0.04 5.89
CA GLU A 206 11.25 -1.50 5.74
C GLU A 206 9.88 -2.13 6.03
N SER A 207 9.18 -1.67 7.07
CA SER A 207 7.82 -2.13 7.39
C SER A 207 6.81 -2.00 6.23
N VAL A 208 6.97 -0.97 5.39
CA VAL A 208 6.13 -0.74 4.20
C VAL A 208 6.56 -1.66 3.06
N LEU A 209 7.87 -1.87 2.88
CA LEU A 209 8.42 -2.78 1.87
C LEU A 209 8.02 -4.24 2.15
N THR A 210 8.20 -4.71 3.40
CA THR A 210 7.78 -6.05 3.81
C THR A 210 6.28 -6.26 3.63
N TRP A 211 5.47 -5.24 3.93
CA TRP A 211 4.03 -5.29 3.68
C TRP A 211 3.71 -5.35 2.18
N ALA A 212 4.38 -4.55 1.35
CA ALA A 212 4.24 -4.60 -0.10
C ALA A 212 4.54 -5.99 -0.65
N GLU A 213 5.65 -6.59 -0.25
CA GLU A 213 6.04 -7.94 -0.62
C GLU A 213 4.96 -8.95 -0.24
N SER A 214 4.49 -8.91 1.00
CA SER A 214 3.45 -9.83 1.47
C SER A 214 2.14 -9.73 0.67
N LEU A 215 1.73 -8.50 0.30
CA LEU A 215 0.54 -8.28 -0.52
C LEU A 215 0.73 -8.78 -1.95
N VAL A 216 1.90 -8.55 -2.55
CA VAL A 216 2.20 -9.03 -3.90
C VAL A 216 2.15 -10.56 -3.93
N LEU A 217 2.80 -11.23 -2.98
CA LEU A 217 2.78 -12.69 -2.88
C LEU A 217 1.35 -13.21 -2.71
N GLN A 218 0.58 -12.61 -1.81
CA GLN A 218 -0.83 -12.98 -1.59
C GLN A 218 -1.67 -12.84 -2.87
N GLN A 219 -1.54 -11.72 -3.59
CA GLN A 219 -2.31 -11.46 -4.81
C GLN A 219 -1.92 -12.40 -5.97
N LEU A 220 -0.67 -12.89 -5.98
CA LEU A 220 -0.19 -13.87 -6.94
C LEU A 220 -0.47 -15.31 -6.54
N GLY A 221 -1.05 -15.55 -5.35
CA GLY A 221 -1.25 -16.90 -4.81
C GLY A 221 0.05 -17.62 -4.46
N MET A 222 1.10 -16.85 -4.15
CA MET A 222 2.45 -17.32 -3.85
C MET A 222 2.75 -17.29 -2.35
N ARG A 223 3.72 -18.09 -1.92
CA ARG A 223 4.13 -18.19 -0.51
C ARG A 223 5.39 -17.39 -0.23
N GLU A 224 6.32 -17.37 -1.17
CA GLU A 224 7.61 -16.70 -1.01
C GLU A 224 8.12 -16.09 -2.32
N LEU A 225 9.07 -15.14 -2.22
CA LEU A 225 9.68 -14.50 -3.39
C LEU A 225 10.30 -15.49 -4.38
N GLY A 226 10.74 -16.67 -3.91
CA GLY A 226 11.25 -17.75 -4.76
C GLY A 226 10.22 -18.24 -5.79
N ASP A 227 8.92 -18.20 -5.47
CA ASP A 227 7.85 -18.61 -6.39
C ASP A 227 7.74 -17.66 -7.59
N VAL A 228 8.02 -16.36 -7.40
CA VAL A 228 8.06 -15.36 -8.47
C VAL A 228 9.25 -15.62 -9.40
N GLN A 229 10.40 -15.98 -8.85
CA GLN A 229 11.61 -16.30 -9.61
C GLN A 229 11.44 -17.62 -10.38
N ALA A 230 10.64 -18.56 -9.88
CA ALA A 230 10.30 -19.79 -10.60
C ALA A 230 9.51 -19.51 -11.89
N LEU A 231 8.70 -18.44 -11.96
CA LEU A 231 8.08 -17.99 -13.21
C LEU A 231 9.08 -17.47 -14.25
N GLN A 232 10.31 -17.15 -13.83
CA GLN A 232 11.39 -16.72 -14.72
C GLN A 232 12.23 -17.90 -15.24
N GLN A 233 11.85 -19.16 -14.98
CA GLN A 233 12.59 -20.31 -15.50
C GLN A 233 12.54 -20.42 -17.03
N GLU A 234 13.69 -20.83 -17.58
CA GLU A 234 14.09 -20.78 -18.98
C GLU A 234 13.10 -21.44 -19.94
N ARG A 235 12.88 -20.78 -21.07
CA ARG A 235 12.03 -21.22 -22.19
C ARG A 235 12.28 -22.70 -22.52
N ALA A 236 11.22 -23.50 -22.49
CA ALA A 236 11.27 -24.89 -22.97
C ALA A 236 11.84 -24.94 -24.40
N LEU A 237 12.75 -25.89 -24.65
CA LEU A 237 13.36 -26.08 -25.97
C LEU A 237 12.29 -26.19 -27.04
N THR A 238 12.41 -25.38 -28.08
CA THR A 238 11.56 -25.44 -29.27
C THR A 238 11.96 -26.66 -30.08
N TRP A 239 10.98 -27.49 -30.46
CA TRP A 239 11.20 -28.63 -31.36
C TRP A 239 10.47 -28.41 -32.68
N SER A 240 11.04 -28.89 -33.78
CA SER A 240 10.47 -28.73 -35.10
C SER A 240 10.75 -29.91 -36.02
N ALA A 241 9.85 -30.13 -36.98
CA ALA A 241 10.08 -31.08 -38.06
C ALA A 241 11.01 -30.47 -39.09
N VAL A 242 12.08 -31.18 -39.41
CA VAL A 242 13.10 -30.71 -40.36
C VAL A 242 13.28 -31.70 -41.51
N THR A 243 13.51 -31.16 -42.71
CA THR A 243 13.89 -31.94 -43.90
C THR A 243 15.24 -32.60 -43.68
N THR A 244 15.60 -33.65 -44.42
CA THR A 244 16.92 -34.29 -44.35
C THR A 244 18.08 -33.33 -44.64
N SER A 245 17.86 -32.30 -45.46
CA SER A 245 18.82 -31.25 -45.80
C SER A 245 18.95 -30.10 -44.79
N GLY A 246 18.14 -30.06 -43.72
CA GLY A 246 18.31 -29.10 -42.62
C GLY A 246 17.50 -27.80 -42.73
N GLY A 247 16.23 -27.88 -43.13
CA GLY A 247 15.27 -26.76 -43.05
C GLY A 247 13.90 -27.21 -42.54
N VAL A 248 12.97 -26.28 -42.29
CA VAL A 248 11.61 -26.62 -41.82
C VAL A 248 10.89 -27.52 -42.84
N SER A 249 10.39 -28.67 -42.40
CA SER A 249 9.61 -29.57 -43.27
C SER A 249 8.19 -29.05 -43.47
N LYS A 250 7.75 -28.91 -44.72
CA LYS A 250 6.34 -28.65 -45.06
C LYS A 250 5.46 -29.90 -44.96
N ASP A 251 6.07 -31.09 -44.94
CA ASP A 251 5.39 -32.37 -44.75
C ASP A 251 5.76 -32.92 -43.36
N ASN A 252 5.14 -32.36 -42.33
CA ASN A 252 5.36 -32.78 -40.95
C ASN A 252 4.55 -34.04 -40.64
N CYS A 253 5.22 -35.11 -40.23
CA CYS A 253 4.58 -36.35 -39.79
C CYS A 253 4.44 -36.47 -38.26
N TRP A 254 5.01 -35.55 -37.49
CA TRP A 254 5.05 -35.61 -36.03
C TRP A 254 3.82 -34.94 -35.40
N GLY A 255 3.08 -35.72 -34.61
CA GLY A 255 2.03 -35.26 -33.70
C GLY A 255 2.40 -35.48 -32.23
N VAL A 256 1.48 -35.14 -31.33
CA VAL A 256 1.65 -35.29 -29.88
C VAL A 256 0.79 -36.45 -29.41
N THR A 257 1.33 -37.30 -28.53
CA THR A 257 0.61 -38.41 -27.90
C THR A 257 0.93 -38.52 -26.42
N THR A 258 -0.01 -39.03 -25.64
CA THR A 258 0.14 -39.34 -24.21
C THR A 258 -0.16 -40.81 -23.91
N SER A 259 -0.34 -41.64 -24.95
CA SER A 259 -0.87 -43.00 -24.81
C SER A 259 0.15 -44.05 -24.35
N ARG A 260 1.39 -43.64 -24.04
CA ARG A 260 2.48 -44.55 -23.69
C ARG A 260 2.74 -44.53 -22.19
N ARG A 261 3.03 -45.70 -21.65
CA ARG A 261 3.54 -45.89 -20.29
C ARG A 261 5.07 -45.94 -20.35
N CYS A 262 5.73 -45.10 -19.55
CA CYS A 262 7.18 -45.04 -19.44
C CYS A 262 7.72 -46.18 -18.57
N ALA A 263 9.01 -46.52 -18.75
CA ALA A 263 9.66 -47.64 -18.06
C ALA A 263 9.75 -47.45 -16.53
N ASP A 264 9.72 -46.21 -16.06
CA ASP A 264 9.70 -45.82 -14.64
C ASP A 264 8.29 -45.72 -14.05
N GLY A 265 7.27 -46.14 -14.81
CA GLY A 265 5.88 -46.16 -14.36
C GLY A 265 5.12 -44.86 -14.59
N VAL A 266 5.73 -43.82 -15.17
CA VAL A 266 5.02 -42.60 -15.56
C VAL A 266 4.00 -42.91 -16.66
N GLU A 267 2.75 -42.53 -16.43
CA GLU A 267 1.66 -42.61 -17.41
C GLU A 267 1.29 -41.19 -17.89
N GLY A 268 0.84 -41.08 -19.15
CA GLY A 268 0.42 -39.79 -19.71
C GLY A 268 1.56 -38.84 -20.10
N ALA A 269 2.79 -39.33 -20.21
CA ALA A 269 3.93 -38.53 -20.66
C ALA A 269 3.67 -38.00 -22.08
N VAL A 270 3.89 -36.70 -22.29
CA VAL A 270 3.77 -36.06 -23.60
C VAL A 270 4.96 -36.48 -24.47
N LEU A 271 4.69 -37.21 -25.54
CA LEU A 271 5.68 -37.67 -26.53
C LEU A 271 5.35 -37.10 -27.90
N PHE A 272 6.40 -36.84 -28.69
CA PHE A 272 6.26 -36.55 -30.12
C PHE A 272 6.36 -37.85 -30.90
N SER A 273 5.37 -38.12 -31.74
CA SER A 273 5.21 -39.40 -32.42
C SER A 273 4.87 -39.20 -33.89
N SER A 274 5.59 -39.88 -34.78
CA SER A 274 5.25 -39.91 -36.20
C SER A 274 4.01 -40.76 -36.50
N PHE A 275 3.61 -41.62 -35.55
CA PHE A 275 2.45 -42.51 -35.69
C PHE A 275 1.13 -41.75 -35.83
N GLU A 276 1.03 -40.56 -35.23
CA GLU A 276 -0.18 -39.73 -35.26
C GLU A 276 -0.57 -39.29 -36.69
N SER A 277 0.38 -39.30 -37.64
CA SER A 277 0.13 -39.01 -39.05
C SER A 277 0.00 -40.27 -39.93
N GLY A 278 -0.10 -41.45 -39.31
CA GLY A 278 -0.08 -42.76 -39.96
C GLY A 278 1.33 -43.27 -40.29
N GLU A 279 1.51 -44.59 -40.35
CA GLU A 279 2.81 -45.26 -40.57
C GLU A 279 3.40 -45.10 -41.99
N GLN A 280 2.80 -44.26 -42.84
CA GLN A 280 3.20 -44.07 -44.23
C GLN A 280 4.24 -42.97 -44.42
N LYS A 281 4.55 -42.20 -43.37
CA LYS A 281 5.47 -41.06 -43.44
C LYS A 281 6.65 -41.24 -42.48
N THR A 282 7.80 -40.73 -42.90
CA THR A 282 9.02 -40.65 -42.09
C THR A 282 9.51 -39.21 -42.02
N GLY A 283 10.23 -38.86 -40.98
CA GLY A 283 10.74 -37.51 -40.80
C GLY A 283 11.70 -37.38 -39.63
N ARG A 284 12.27 -36.19 -39.46
CA ARG A 284 13.19 -35.86 -38.37
C ARG A 284 12.57 -34.80 -37.47
N TRP A 285 12.49 -35.08 -36.17
CA TRP A 285 12.12 -34.12 -35.13
C TRP A 285 13.39 -33.62 -34.44
N GLN A 286 13.59 -32.31 -34.42
CA GLN A 286 14.85 -31.70 -33.98
C GLN A 286 14.56 -30.55 -33.02
N SER A 287 15.29 -30.51 -31.90
CA SER A 287 15.28 -29.36 -30.98
C SER A 287 16.10 -28.20 -31.53
N GLU A 288 15.88 -27.00 -30.99
CA GLU A 288 16.90 -25.95 -31.06
C GLU A 288 18.20 -26.38 -30.36
N SER A 289 19.29 -25.68 -30.69
CA SER A 289 20.59 -25.91 -30.05
C SER A 289 20.53 -25.52 -28.58
N PHE A 290 21.09 -26.35 -27.72
CA PHE A 290 21.15 -26.11 -26.28
C PHE A 290 22.54 -26.40 -25.73
N ARG A 291 22.89 -25.78 -24.60
CA ARG A 291 24.09 -26.17 -23.86
C ARG A 291 23.82 -27.52 -23.21
N ALA A 292 24.54 -28.55 -23.64
CA ALA A 292 24.38 -29.89 -23.08
C ALA A 292 24.73 -29.87 -21.57
N PRO A 293 23.80 -30.22 -20.67
CA PRO A 293 24.10 -30.38 -19.24
C PRO A 293 24.99 -31.61 -19.01
N SER A 294 25.53 -31.75 -17.79
CA SER A 294 26.33 -32.92 -17.40
C SER A 294 25.56 -34.24 -17.54
N GLU A 295 24.24 -34.21 -17.37
CA GLU A 295 23.34 -35.34 -17.58
C GLU A 295 22.11 -34.90 -18.36
N PHE A 296 21.74 -35.67 -19.39
CA PHE A 296 20.57 -35.42 -20.23
C PHE A 296 19.82 -36.73 -20.49
N SER A 297 18.52 -36.76 -20.21
CA SER A 297 17.67 -37.93 -20.39
C SER A 297 16.29 -37.54 -20.90
N PHE A 298 15.64 -38.45 -21.62
CA PHE A 298 14.29 -38.30 -22.15
C PHE A 298 13.71 -39.69 -22.46
N TYR A 299 12.38 -39.81 -22.47
CA TYR A 299 11.72 -41.04 -22.85
C TYR A 299 11.74 -41.25 -24.37
N VAL A 300 11.96 -42.49 -24.79
CA VAL A 300 11.90 -42.90 -26.20
C VAL A 300 10.97 -44.09 -26.32
N ALA A 301 10.01 -44.00 -27.24
CA ALA A 301 9.12 -45.09 -27.61
C ALA A 301 9.14 -45.28 -29.13
N GLY A 302 9.11 -46.51 -29.59
CA GLY A 302 9.15 -46.85 -31.01
C GLY A 302 9.78 -48.22 -31.24
N HIS A 303 10.10 -48.52 -32.49
CA HIS A 303 10.77 -49.75 -32.90
C HIS A 303 11.74 -49.47 -34.05
N ASP A 304 12.72 -50.35 -34.28
CA ASP A 304 13.70 -50.22 -35.38
C ASP A 304 13.85 -51.57 -36.11
N GLY A 305 12.77 -51.98 -36.78
CA GLY A 305 12.63 -53.28 -37.42
C GLY A 305 11.71 -54.24 -36.68
N PHE A 306 11.71 -55.51 -37.10
CA PHE A 306 10.92 -56.57 -36.47
C PHE A 306 11.63 -57.11 -35.21
N PRO A 307 10.91 -57.52 -34.15
CA PRO A 307 11.50 -57.99 -32.90
C PRO A 307 12.49 -59.17 -33.04
N ASP A 308 12.26 -60.05 -34.01
CA ASP A 308 13.04 -61.26 -34.30
C ASP A 308 14.25 -61.05 -35.23
N LYS A 309 14.43 -59.84 -35.77
CA LYS A 309 15.50 -59.51 -36.73
C LYS A 309 16.56 -58.56 -36.14
N PRO A 310 17.76 -58.44 -36.75
CA PRO A 310 18.69 -57.38 -36.39
C PRO A 310 18.07 -55.98 -36.55
N LEU A 311 18.53 -55.03 -35.73
CA LEU A 311 18.10 -53.63 -35.82
C LEU A 311 18.40 -53.07 -37.21
N LYS A 312 17.42 -52.38 -37.81
CA LYS A 312 17.57 -51.83 -39.16
C LYS A 312 18.44 -50.56 -39.20
N GLN A 313 18.65 -49.90 -38.06
CA GLN A 313 19.36 -48.62 -37.97
C GLN A 313 18.71 -47.51 -38.80
N VAL A 314 17.38 -47.54 -38.92
CA VAL A 314 16.61 -46.52 -39.65
C VAL A 314 15.80 -45.62 -38.73
N ASN A 315 15.45 -46.10 -37.53
CA ASN A 315 14.82 -45.31 -36.49
C ASN A 315 15.83 -45.08 -35.35
N LEU A 316 16.28 -43.83 -35.21
CA LEU A 316 17.41 -43.48 -34.35
C LEU A 316 17.15 -42.16 -33.65
N VAL A 317 17.67 -42.03 -32.42
CA VAL A 317 17.83 -40.74 -31.75
C VAL A 317 19.31 -40.41 -31.66
N ARG A 318 19.65 -39.16 -31.97
CA ARG A 318 21.03 -38.66 -32.01
C ARG A 318 21.17 -37.39 -31.17
N LEU A 319 22.22 -37.35 -30.36
CA LEU A 319 22.77 -36.11 -29.84
C LEU A 319 23.89 -35.68 -30.78
N VAL A 320 23.80 -34.46 -31.29
CA VAL A 320 24.72 -33.94 -32.32
C VAL A 320 25.32 -32.64 -31.82
N ASP A 321 26.63 -32.50 -31.98
CA ASP A 321 27.32 -31.23 -31.73
C ASP A 321 26.86 -30.18 -32.75
N ALA A 322 26.28 -29.09 -32.26
CA ALA A 322 25.64 -28.10 -33.12
C ALA A 322 26.61 -27.31 -34.01
N GLY A 323 27.89 -27.20 -33.61
CA GLY A 323 28.90 -26.45 -34.37
C GLY A 323 29.56 -27.28 -35.46
N THR A 324 29.83 -28.55 -35.18
CA THR A 324 30.58 -29.46 -36.07
C THR A 324 29.69 -30.44 -36.83
N GLY A 325 28.47 -30.68 -36.35
CA GLY A 325 27.58 -31.72 -36.88
C GLY A 325 27.97 -33.14 -36.48
N GLN A 326 28.96 -33.31 -35.58
CA GLN A 326 29.41 -34.63 -35.13
C GLN A 326 28.34 -35.30 -34.26
N VAL A 327 28.03 -36.57 -34.53
CA VAL A 327 27.16 -37.38 -33.65
C VAL A 327 27.93 -37.74 -32.38
N LEU A 328 27.51 -37.18 -31.25
CA LEU A 328 28.10 -37.41 -29.93
C LEU A 328 27.56 -38.70 -29.29
N ARG A 329 26.27 -38.99 -29.50
CA ARG A 329 25.60 -40.20 -29.01
C ARG A 329 24.52 -40.61 -29.99
N GLN A 330 24.34 -41.92 -30.18
CA GLN A 330 23.24 -42.48 -30.96
C GLN A 330 22.63 -43.65 -30.19
N VAL A 331 21.30 -43.74 -30.20
CA VAL A 331 20.54 -44.84 -29.63
C VAL A 331 19.38 -45.24 -30.55
N SER A 332 19.09 -46.55 -30.62
CA SER A 332 17.85 -47.06 -31.21
C SER A 332 16.74 -47.08 -30.14
N PRO A 333 15.45 -46.98 -30.51
CA PRO A 333 14.34 -47.20 -29.59
C PRO A 333 14.42 -48.54 -28.86
N PRO A 334 13.83 -48.66 -27.66
CA PRO A 334 13.84 -49.90 -26.89
C PRO A 334 13.13 -51.04 -27.65
N ARG A 335 13.56 -52.28 -27.40
CA ARG A 335 12.90 -53.50 -27.91
C ARG A 335 12.05 -54.08 -26.78
N ASN A 336 10.76 -53.71 -26.74
CA ASN A 336 9.79 -54.24 -25.80
C ASN A 336 8.69 -54.99 -26.54
#